data_AF-A0A2X4TKZ8-F1
#
_entry.id   AF-A0A2X4TKZ8-F1
#
_cell.length_a   1.000
_cell.length_b   1.000
_cell.length_c   1.000
_cell.angle_alpha   90.00
_cell.angle_beta   90.00
_cell.angle_gamma   90.00
#
_symmetry.space_group_name_H-M   'P 1'
#
loop_
_entity.id
_entity.type
_entity.pdbx_description
1 polymer ?
#
loop_
_entity_poly.entity_id
_entity_poly.type
_entity_poly.pdbx_seq_one_letter_code
_entity_poly.pdbx_strand_id
1 'polypeptide(L)'
;MGEDALPRCHLQVANELFYRNKAAWLVGKLATPDGTLPFLLPIHRTDEGELFVDTCLTTTAEASIVFGFARSYFMVYAPLPAALVEWLREILPGKTTAELYMAIGCQKHAKTESYREYLCYLAESDEKFIEAPGIRGMVMLVLPCQVLTGYLKLLKTNSPRRKRCLPPMYVPAINW
;
A
#
# COMPACT_ATOMS: atom_id res chain seq x y z
N MET A 1 10.12 14.75 27.07
CA MET A 1 10.30 13.29 27.21
C MET A 1 11.61 13.09 27.95
N GLY A 2 11.55 12.60 29.19
CA GLY A 2 12.71 12.58 30.12
C GLY A 2 13.74 11.51 29.77
N GLU A 3 15.01 11.81 30.05
CA GLU A 3 16.20 10.96 29.76
C GLU A 3 16.13 9.56 30.41
N ASP A 4 15.27 9.35 31.41
CA ASP A 4 15.02 8.06 32.07
C ASP A 4 14.23 7.03 31.25
N ALA A 5 13.60 7.42 30.13
CA ALA A 5 12.82 6.49 29.30
C ALA A 5 13.67 5.75 28.25
N LEU A 6 14.81 6.33 27.85
CA LEU A 6 15.70 5.79 26.81
C LEU A 6 16.22 4.37 27.07
N PRO A 7 16.57 3.95 28.31
CA PRO A 7 17.06 2.59 28.58
C PRO A 7 16.03 1.49 28.33
N ARG A 8 14.74 1.86 28.27
CA ARG A 8 13.62 0.92 28.03
C ARG A 8 13.16 0.91 26.58
N CYS A 9 13.69 1.82 25.76
CA CYS A 9 13.42 1.85 24.34
C CYS A 9 14.34 0.86 23.62
N HIS A 10 13.78 0.07 22.71
CA HIS A 10 14.59 -0.80 21.86
C HIS A 10 14.14 -0.69 20.41
N LEU A 11 15.12 -0.76 19.51
CA LEU A 11 14.89 -0.69 18.07
C LEU A 11 14.91 -2.10 17.50
N GLN A 12 13.85 -2.48 16.80
CA GLN A 12 13.80 -3.71 16.02
C GLN A 12 13.82 -3.33 14.54
N VAL A 13 14.86 -3.70 13.83
CA VAL A 13 15.03 -3.40 12.40
C VAL A 13 14.77 -4.66 11.59
N ALA A 14 14.13 -4.51 10.44
CA ALA A 14 13.99 -5.60 9.47
C ALA A 14 15.38 -6.02 8.98
N ASN A 15 15.61 -7.33 8.86
CA ASN A 15 16.88 -7.86 8.36
C ASN A 15 17.15 -7.45 6.90
N GLU A 16 16.08 -7.23 6.13
CA GLU A 16 16.14 -6.94 4.70
C GLU A 16 15.76 -5.49 4.42
N LEU A 17 16.45 -4.88 3.46
CA LEU A 17 16.14 -3.54 2.99
C LEU A 17 15.01 -3.55 1.98
N PHE A 18 14.21 -2.48 2.00
CA PHE A 18 13.09 -2.29 1.10
C PHE A 18 13.51 -1.34 -0.03
N TYR A 19 13.75 -1.89 -1.22
CA TYR A 19 14.24 -1.10 -2.34
C TYR A 19 13.09 -0.49 -3.14
N ARG A 20 13.19 0.80 -3.45
CA ARG A 20 12.26 1.47 -4.34
C ARG A 20 12.92 2.62 -5.07
N ASN A 21 12.85 2.59 -6.40
CA ASN A 21 13.47 3.58 -7.28
C ASN A 21 14.97 3.76 -6.95
N LYS A 22 15.39 4.94 -6.51
CA LYS A 22 16.78 5.29 -6.16
C LYS A 22 17.10 5.16 -4.66
N ALA A 23 16.17 4.64 -3.85
CA ALA A 23 16.29 4.58 -2.40
C ALA A 23 16.24 3.14 -1.90
N ALA A 24 17.08 2.83 -0.92
CA ALA A 24 16.99 1.64 -0.10
C ALA A 24 16.44 2.04 1.27
N TRP A 25 15.31 1.47 1.67
CA TRP A 25 14.64 1.84 2.92
C TRP A 25 15.00 0.84 4.00
N LEU A 26 15.58 1.33 5.09
CA LEU A 26 15.68 0.58 6.33
C LEU A 26 14.37 0.79 7.08
N VAL A 27 13.68 -0.31 7.34
CA VAL A 27 12.37 -0.33 7.99
C VAL A 27 12.55 -0.97 9.36
N GLY A 28 12.13 -0.26 10.40
CA GLY A 28 12.16 -0.73 11.77
C GLY A 28 10.94 -0.28 12.55
N LYS A 29 10.85 -0.78 13.77
CA LYS A 29 9.91 -0.35 14.78
C LYS A 29 10.66 0.01 16.05
N LEU A 30 10.38 1.20 16.55
CA LEU A 30 10.88 1.73 17.81
C LEU A 30 9.88 1.36 18.90
N ALA A 31 10.23 0.39 19.72
CA ALA A 31 9.43 0.02 20.87
C ALA A 31 9.76 0.96 22.03
N THR A 32 8.75 1.68 22.51
CA THR A 32 8.84 2.59 23.65
C THR A 32 7.87 2.12 24.74
N PRO A 33 8.01 2.59 26.00
CA PRO A 33 7.06 2.28 27.07
C PRO A 33 5.60 2.66 26.73
N ASP A 34 5.41 3.68 25.90
CA ASP A 34 4.09 4.21 25.52
C ASP A 34 3.49 3.52 24.28
N GLY A 35 4.27 2.66 23.60
CA GLY A 35 3.83 1.94 22.41
C GLY A 35 4.92 1.77 21.35
N THR A 36 4.53 1.21 20.21
CA THR A 36 5.43 0.94 19.09
C THR A 36 5.25 2.02 18.03
N LEU A 37 6.36 2.67 17.65
CA LEU A 37 6.41 3.68 16.60
C LEU A 37 7.13 3.12 15.36
N PRO A 38 6.74 3.51 14.14
CA PRO A 38 7.55 3.20 12.96
C PRO A 38 8.91 3.89 13.06
N PHE A 39 9.93 3.31 12.43
CA PHE A 39 11.25 3.89 12.28
C PHE A 39 11.75 3.62 10.86
N LEU A 40 11.64 4.62 9.98
CA LEU A 40 11.99 4.47 8.57
C LEU A 40 13.15 5.39 8.20
N LEU A 41 14.20 4.81 7.63
CA LEU A 41 15.37 5.54 7.14
C LEU A 41 15.54 5.29 5.63
N PRO A 42 15.18 6.25 4.76
CA PRO A 42 15.56 6.19 3.35
C PRO A 42 17.06 6.45 3.19
N ILE A 43 17.76 5.43 2.67
CA ILE A 43 19.16 5.50 2.27
C ILE A 43 19.21 5.83 0.78
N HIS A 44 19.83 6.95 0.48
CA HIS A 44 20.06 7.43 -0.87
C HIS A 44 21.54 7.33 -1.24
N ARG A 45 21.80 7.38 -2.55
CA ARG A 45 23.14 7.41 -3.11
C ARG A 45 23.36 8.74 -3.82
N THR A 46 24.47 9.42 -3.52
CA THR A 46 24.90 10.63 -4.24
C THR A 46 25.37 10.28 -5.65
N ASP A 47 25.50 11.28 -6.51
CA ASP A 47 26.04 11.09 -7.87
C ASP A 47 27.51 10.63 -7.85
N GLU A 48 28.25 10.97 -6.78
CA GLU A 48 29.62 10.52 -6.51
C GLU A 48 29.68 9.09 -5.97
N GLY A 49 28.53 8.52 -5.63
CA GLY A 49 28.37 7.13 -5.24
C GLY A 49 28.36 6.87 -3.73
N GLU A 50 28.42 7.91 -2.90
CA GLU A 50 28.38 7.84 -1.44
C GLU A 50 26.96 7.57 -0.94
N LEU A 51 26.85 6.87 0.19
CA LEU A 51 25.58 6.57 0.83
C LEU A 51 25.29 7.58 1.93
N PHE A 52 24.07 8.12 1.94
CA PHE A 52 23.59 8.98 3.02
C PHE A 52 22.15 8.64 3.39
N VAL A 53 21.81 8.91 4.65
CA VAL A 53 20.44 8.82 5.14
C VAL A 53 19.80 10.19 4.99
N ASP A 54 18.72 10.28 4.21
CA ASP A 54 18.08 11.55 3.88
C ASP A 54 17.25 12.10 5.05
N THR A 55 16.50 11.23 5.73
CA THR A 55 15.63 11.61 6.84
C THR A 55 15.35 10.44 7.79
N CYS A 56 14.71 10.72 8.91
CA CYS A 56 14.20 9.72 9.85
C CYS A 56 12.70 9.95 10.10
N LEU A 57 11.87 9.02 9.63
CA LEU A 57 10.42 9.10 9.79
C LEU A 57 10.00 8.22 10.97
N THR A 58 9.30 8.81 11.92
CA THR A 58 8.90 8.14 13.17
C THR A 58 7.39 8.14 13.43
N THR A 59 6.61 8.71 12.50
CA THR A 59 5.15 8.79 12.64
C THR A 59 4.43 7.77 11.75
N THR A 60 3.28 7.28 12.23
CA THR A 60 2.42 6.35 11.47
C THR A 60 1.83 6.99 10.20
N ALA A 61 1.59 8.31 10.22
CA ALA A 61 1.12 9.05 9.06
C ALA A 61 2.17 9.05 7.93
N GLU A 62 3.43 9.36 8.26
CA GLU A 62 4.53 9.30 7.29
C GLU A 62 4.76 7.88 6.77
N ALA A 63 4.74 6.89 7.66
CA ALA A 63 4.85 5.49 7.27
C ALA A 63 3.73 5.09 6.31
N SER A 64 2.48 5.47 6.58
CA SER A 64 1.35 5.17 5.71
C SER A 64 1.49 5.78 4.31
N ILE A 65 2.07 6.98 4.20
CA ILE A 65 2.39 7.64 2.92
C ILE A 65 3.51 6.91 2.19
N VAL A 66 4.57 6.52 2.91
CA VAL A 66 5.70 5.77 2.34
C VAL A 66 5.25 4.42 1.79
N PHE A 67 4.38 3.71 2.50
CA PHE A 67 3.75 2.45 2.08
C PHE A 67 2.40 2.66 1.37
N GLY A 68 2.17 3.86 0.81
CA GLY A 68 0.92 4.23 0.17
C GLY A 68 0.66 3.49 -1.14
N PHE A 69 -0.62 3.23 -1.45
CA PHE A 69 -1.04 2.54 -2.69
C PHE A 69 -0.66 3.30 -3.96
N ALA A 70 -0.55 4.64 -3.89
CA ALA A 70 -0.21 5.50 -5.02
C ALA A 70 1.30 5.46 -5.41
N ARG A 71 2.08 4.60 -4.75
CA ARG A 71 3.52 4.43 -5.01
C ARG A 71 3.79 3.05 -5.58
N SER A 72 4.89 2.92 -6.32
CA SER A 72 5.41 1.62 -6.73
C SER A 72 5.66 0.71 -5.52
N TYR A 73 5.45 -0.58 -5.72
CA TYR A 73 5.73 -1.60 -4.70
C TYR A 73 7.21 -1.60 -4.30
N PHE A 74 7.49 -1.97 -3.06
CA PHE A 74 8.85 -2.23 -2.64
C PHE A 74 9.35 -3.57 -3.19
N MET A 75 10.62 -3.60 -3.54
CA MET A 75 11.35 -4.84 -3.76
C MET A 75 12.05 -5.19 -2.44
N VAL A 76 11.60 -6.24 -1.79
CA VAL A 76 12.17 -6.75 -0.53
C VAL A 76 12.33 -8.25 -0.64
N TYR A 77 13.43 -8.78 -0.10
CA TYR A 77 13.61 -10.22 -0.01
C TYR A 77 12.74 -10.77 1.13
N ALA A 78 11.70 -11.52 0.80
CA ALA A 78 10.76 -12.05 1.77
C ALA A 78 10.50 -13.55 1.51
N PRO A 79 11.29 -14.47 2.11
CA PRO A 79 11.09 -15.91 1.93
C PRO A 79 9.75 -16.37 2.51
N LEU A 80 9.27 -15.70 3.57
CA LEU A 80 7.94 -15.90 4.14
C LEU A 80 7.17 -14.56 4.17
N PRO A 81 6.45 -14.22 3.09
CA PRO A 81 5.75 -12.93 2.97
C PRO A 81 4.72 -12.68 4.07
N ALA A 82 4.02 -13.72 4.53
CA ALA A 82 3.00 -13.59 5.57
C ALA A 82 3.57 -13.10 6.91
N ALA A 83 4.75 -13.58 7.30
CA ALA A 83 5.42 -13.13 8.52
C ALA A 83 5.86 -11.66 8.42
N LEU A 84 6.31 -11.24 7.24
CA LEU A 84 6.66 -9.85 6.98
C LEU A 84 5.43 -8.94 7.04
N VAL A 85 4.30 -9.38 6.47
CA VAL A 85 3.03 -8.66 6.51
C VAL A 85 2.53 -8.47 7.95
N GLU A 86 2.53 -9.53 8.77
CA GLU A 86 2.13 -9.40 10.18
C GLU A 86 3.08 -8.50 10.97
N TRP A 87 4.39 -8.57 10.70
CA TRP A 87 5.35 -7.66 11.32
C TRP A 87 5.13 -6.20 10.90
N LEU A 88 4.79 -5.94 9.63
CA LEU A 88 4.47 -4.60 9.11
C LEU A 88 3.14 -4.06 9.66
N ARG A 89 2.22 -4.93 10.08
CA ARG A 89 0.91 -4.52 10.61
C ARG A 89 1.03 -3.67 11.87
N GLU A 90 2.04 -3.93 12.71
CA GLU A 90 2.30 -3.12 13.91
C GLU A 90 2.67 -1.66 13.57
N ILE A 91 3.41 -1.44 12.49
CA ILE A 91 3.83 -0.09 12.07
C ILE A 91 2.81 0.60 11.15
N LEU A 92 1.92 -0.17 10.52
CA LEU A 92 0.92 0.28 9.56
C LEU A 92 -0.49 -0.21 9.95
N PRO A 93 -1.03 0.20 11.13
CA PRO A 93 -2.29 -0.34 11.64
C PRO A 93 -3.51 0.02 10.78
N GLY A 94 -3.42 1.08 9.97
CA GLY A 94 -4.51 1.52 9.10
C GLY A 94 -4.58 0.83 7.74
N LYS A 95 -3.67 -0.10 7.43
CA LYS A 95 -3.62 -0.78 6.13
C LYS A 95 -4.24 -2.16 6.17
N THR A 96 -4.98 -2.52 5.13
CA THR A 96 -5.55 -3.87 5.02
C THR A 96 -4.48 -4.89 4.67
N THR A 97 -4.79 -6.17 4.86
CA THR A 97 -3.87 -7.27 4.53
C THR A 97 -3.48 -7.22 3.06
N ALA A 98 -4.45 -6.95 2.19
CA ALA A 98 -4.21 -6.81 0.76
C ALA A 98 -3.26 -5.65 0.45
N GLU A 99 -3.42 -4.49 1.09
CA GLU A 99 -2.52 -3.35 0.91
C GLU A 99 -1.08 -3.63 1.36
N LEU A 100 -0.91 -4.36 2.47
CA LEU A 100 0.41 -4.77 2.93
C LEU A 100 1.09 -5.73 1.95
N TYR A 101 0.35 -6.71 1.39
CA TYR A 101 0.86 -7.59 0.34
C TYR A 101 1.21 -6.84 -0.94
N MET A 102 0.43 -5.82 -1.32
CA MET A 102 0.80 -4.95 -2.44
C MET A 102 2.11 -4.22 -2.15
N ALA A 103 2.25 -3.66 -0.94
CA ALA A 103 3.40 -2.85 -0.58
C ALA A 103 4.74 -3.62 -0.69
N ILE A 104 4.75 -4.93 -0.42
CA ILE A 104 5.92 -5.80 -0.56
C ILE A 104 6.08 -6.44 -1.95
N GLY A 105 5.25 -6.07 -2.93
CA GLY A 105 5.36 -6.55 -4.32
C GLY A 105 4.56 -7.82 -4.65
N CYS A 106 3.81 -8.38 -3.71
CA CYS A 106 2.98 -9.58 -3.91
C CYS A 106 1.62 -9.27 -4.58
N GLN A 107 1.62 -8.54 -5.70
CA GLN A 107 0.40 -8.02 -6.34
C GLN A 107 -0.66 -9.10 -6.63
N LYS A 108 -0.27 -10.28 -7.11
CA LYS A 108 -1.22 -11.37 -7.41
C LYS A 108 -1.92 -11.89 -6.16
N HIS A 109 -1.18 -12.00 -5.06
CA HIS A 109 -1.74 -12.45 -3.79
C HIS A 109 -2.61 -11.37 -3.17
N ALA A 110 -2.17 -10.12 -3.22
CA ALA A 110 -2.99 -8.99 -2.82
C ALA A 110 -4.35 -8.94 -3.54
N LYS A 111 -4.40 -9.23 -4.85
CA LYS A 111 -5.68 -9.34 -5.57
C LYS A 111 -6.60 -10.42 -5.01
N THR A 112 -6.03 -11.53 -4.54
CA THR A 112 -6.80 -12.61 -3.91
C THR A 112 -7.36 -12.14 -2.57
N GLU A 113 -6.52 -11.53 -1.73
CA GLU A 113 -6.94 -11.01 -0.42
C GLU A 113 -7.96 -9.87 -0.55
N SER A 114 -7.75 -8.91 -1.46
CA SER A 114 -8.74 -7.86 -1.77
C SER A 114 -10.10 -8.44 -2.16
N TYR A 115 -10.10 -9.52 -2.96
CA TYR A 115 -11.35 -10.17 -3.36
C TYR A 115 -12.03 -10.85 -2.17
N ARG A 116 -11.28 -11.47 -1.26
CA ARG A 116 -11.82 -12.05 -0.02
C ARG A 116 -12.40 -10.98 0.90
N GLU A 117 -11.67 -9.88 1.11
CA GLU A 117 -12.12 -8.71 1.88
C GLU A 117 -13.44 -8.19 1.32
N TYR A 118 -13.54 -8.06 -0.01
CA TYR A 118 -14.76 -7.65 -0.70
C TYR A 118 -15.94 -8.63 -0.52
N LEU A 119 -15.70 -9.94 -0.62
CA LEU A 119 -16.75 -10.95 -0.39
C LEU A 119 -17.28 -10.92 1.04
N CYS A 120 -16.41 -10.70 2.03
CA CYS A 120 -16.82 -10.59 3.44
C CYS A 120 -17.75 -9.39 3.63
N TYR A 121 -17.39 -8.23 3.07
CA TYR A 121 -18.26 -7.06 3.12
C TYR A 121 -19.61 -7.26 2.42
N LEU A 122 -19.63 -7.93 1.26
CA LEU A 122 -20.89 -8.22 0.57
C LEU A 122 -21.82 -9.14 1.37
N ALA A 123 -21.26 -10.01 2.22
CA ALA A 123 -22.06 -10.86 3.09
C ALA A 123 -22.67 -10.09 4.27
N GLU A 124 -22.05 -8.98 4.68
CA GLU A 124 -22.47 -8.17 5.83
C GLU A 124 -23.24 -6.90 5.45
N SER A 125 -23.21 -6.50 4.17
CA SER A 125 -23.86 -5.28 3.69
C SER A 125 -24.93 -5.56 2.64
N ASP A 126 -26.09 -4.91 2.81
CA ASP A 126 -27.18 -4.88 1.81
C ASP A 126 -27.09 -3.67 0.88
N GLU A 127 -25.93 -3.00 0.83
CA GLU A 127 -25.75 -1.80 0.03
C GLU A 127 -25.78 -2.10 -1.47
N LYS A 128 -26.52 -1.27 -2.22
CA LYS A 128 -26.58 -1.38 -3.67
C LYS A 128 -25.44 -0.60 -4.31
N PHE A 129 -24.86 -1.16 -5.37
CA PHE A 129 -23.92 -0.42 -6.21
C PHE A 129 -24.61 0.78 -6.86
N ILE A 130 -24.20 1.98 -6.46
CA ILE A 130 -24.60 3.25 -7.07
C ILE A 130 -23.49 3.77 -7.98
N GLU A 131 -23.82 4.61 -8.96
CA GLU A 131 -22.76 5.29 -9.73
C GLU A 131 -21.95 6.22 -8.82
N ALA A 132 -20.63 6.29 -9.06
CA ALA A 132 -19.78 7.16 -8.28
C ALA A 132 -20.22 8.63 -8.45
N PRO A 133 -20.30 9.42 -7.36
CA PRO A 133 -20.68 10.82 -7.45
C PRO A 133 -19.64 11.59 -8.27
N GLY A 134 -20.08 12.32 -9.30
CA GLY A 134 -19.21 13.11 -10.17
C GLY A 134 -19.63 13.11 -11.64
N ILE A 135 -18.72 13.54 -12.51
CA ILE A 135 -18.98 13.62 -13.96
C ILE A 135 -18.97 12.22 -14.56
N ARG A 136 -20.09 11.81 -15.15
CA ARG A 136 -20.24 10.49 -15.77
C ARG A 136 -19.22 10.32 -16.91
N GLY A 137 -18.32 9.35 -16.77
CA GLY A 137 -17.30 9.03 -17.76
C GLY A 137 -17.91 8.58 -19.08
N MET A 138 -17.35 9.05 -20.21
CA MET A 138 -17.81 8.65 -21.55
C MET A 138 -17.39 7.22 -21.94
N VAL A 139 -16.29 6.72 -21.36
CA VAL A 139 -15.67 5.43 -21.71
C VAL A 139 -15.78 4.40 -20.59
N MET A 140 -15.82 4.86 -19.34
CA MET A 140 -15.79 4.02 -18.15
C MET A 140 -17.02 4.27 -17.29
N LEU A 141 -17.65 3.21 -16.80
CA LEU A 141 -18.61 3.23 -15.71
C LEU A 141 -17.81 3.03 -14.41
N VAL A 142 -18.00 3.91 -13.44
CA VAL A 142 -17.26 3.91 -12.18
C VAL A 142 -18.26 3.72 -11.05
N LEU A 143 -18.07 2.68 -10.26
CA LEU A 143 -18.87 2.35 -9.09
C LEU A 143 -17.96 2.49 -7.86
N PRO A 144 -18.36 3.27 -6.84
CA PRO A 144 -17.60 3.36 -5.60
C PRO A 144 -17.71 2.02 -4.86
N CYS A 145 -16.60 1.56 -4.27
CA CYS A 145 -16.56 0.38 -3.42
C CYS A 145 -15.91 0.77 -2.10
N GLN A 146 -16.69 0.80 -1.01
CA GLN A 146 -16.19 1.23 0.29
C GLN A 146 -15.13 0.28 0.88
N VAL A 147 -15.18 -0.99 0.49
CA VAL A 147 -14.30 -2.07 0.99
C VAL A 147 -12.90 -2.03 0.39
N LEU A 148 -12.83 -1.71 -0.90
CA LEU A 148 -11.58 -1.74 -1.65
C LEU A 148 -10.85 -0.39 -1.62
N THR A 149 -11.27 0.50 -0.71
CA THR A 149 -10.76 1.87 -0.56
C THR A 149 -10.65 2.60 -1.91
N GLY A 150 -11.56 2.30 -2.84
CA GLY A 150 -11.35 2.55 -4.26
C GLY A 150 -12.60 2.44 -5.11
N TYR A 151 -12.40 2.27 -6.42
CA TYR A 151 -13.49 2.28 -7.41
C TYR A 151 -13.42 1.06 -8.33
N LEU A 152 -14.57 0.40 -8.52
CA LEU A 152 -14.72 -0.57 -9.59
C LEU A 152 -14.95 0.18 -10.90
N LYS A 153 -14.07 -0.05 -11.87
CA LYS A 153 -14.15 0.63 -13.16
C LYS A 153 -14.41 -0.39 -14.28
N LEU A 154 -15.52 -0.21 -14.99
CA LEU A 154 -15.98 -1.09 -16.06
C LEU A 154 -15.93 -0.36 -17.40
N LEU A 155 -15.48 -1.03 -18.47
CA LEU A 155 -15.46 -0.47 -19.83
C LEU A 155 -16.87 -0.47 -20.43
N LYS A 156 -17.28 0.66 -21.02
CA LYS A 156 -18.58 0.79 -21.70
C LYS A 156 -18.52 0.20 -23.10
N THR A 157 -19.39 -0.79 -23.37
CA THR A 157 -19.50 -1.45 -24.68
C THR A 157 -19.86 -0.48 -25.81
N ASN A 158 -20.69 0.53 -25.55
CA ASN A 158 -21.07 1.54 -26.54
C ASN A 158 -20.55 2.93 -26.14
N SER A 159 -19.34 3.25 -26.57
CA SER A 159 -18.73 4.57 -26.37
C SER A 159 -19.09 5.53 -27.53
N PRO A 160 -19.19 6.85 -27.27
CA PRO A 160 -19.47 7.85 -28.30
C PRO A 160 -18.50 7.75 -29.48
N ARG A 161 -18.98 8.00 -30.71
CA ARG A 161 -18.17 7.82 -31.94
C ARG A 161 -16.80 8.51 -31.90
N ARG A 162 -16.67 9.66 -31.22
CA ARG A 162 -15.41 10.41 -31.05
C ARG A 162 -14.37 9.73 -30.14
N LYS A 163 -14.76 8.74 -29.32
CA LYS A 163 -13.89 8.01 -28.37
C LYS A 163 -13.94 6.49 -28.56
N ARG A 164 -14.33 6.02 -29.75
CA ARG A 164 -14.44 4.60 -30.06
C ARG A 164 -13.07 4.03 -30.41
N CYS A 165 -12.33 3.61 -29.40
CA CYS A 165 -11.21 2.70 -29.59
C CYS A 165 -11.77 1.27 -29.63
N LEU A 166 -11.44 0.49 -30.66
CA LEU A 166 -11.69 -0.96 -30.63
C LEU A 166 -10.98 -1.51 -29.38
N PRO A 167 -11.63 -2.34 -28.54
CA PRO A 167 -10.95 -2.88 -27.37
C PRO A 167 -9.76 -3.72 -27.85
N PRO A 168 -8.49 -3.37 -27.51
CA PRO A 168 -7.45 -4.38 -27.55
C PRO A 168 -7.84 -5.46 -26.53
N MET A 169 -7.54 -6.71 -26.82
CA MET A 169 -7.79 -7.92 -26.00
C MET A 169 -8.17 -7.66 -24.54
N TYR A 170 -9.27 -8.27 -24.11
CA TYR A 170 -9.75 -8.32 -22.74
C TYR A 170 -8.63 -8.68 -21.75
N VAL A 171 -7.95 -7.66 -21.22
CA VAL A 171 -7.16 -7.76 -20.00
C VAL A 171 -8.04 -7.16 -18.92
N PRO A 172 -8.45 -7.90 -17.88
CA PRO A 172 -9.05 -7.29 -16.71
C PRO A 172 -7.97 -6.44 -16.03
N ALA A 173 -7.84 -5.21 -16.51
CA ALA A 173 -7.08 -4.16 -15.86
C ALA A 173 -7.90 -3.70 -14.66
N ILE A 174 -7.89 -4.53 -13.62
CA ILE A 174 -8.04 -4.05 -12.26
C ILE A 174 -6.75 -3.26 -11.99
N ASN A 175 -6.77 -1.99 -12.41
CA ASN A 175 -5.80 -1.00 -11.98
C ASN A 175 -6.26 -0.52 -10.60
N TRP A 176 -5.61 -1.07 -9.58
CA TRP A 176 -5.47 -0.43 -8.27
C TRP A 176 -4.35 0.60 -8.39
#